data_AF-A0A7Y2CLU5-F1
#
_entry.id   AF-A0A7Y2CLU5-F1
#
_cell.length_a   1.000
_cell.length_b   1.000
_cell.length_c   1.000
_cell.angle_alpha   90.00
_cell.angle_beta   90.00
_cell.angle_gamma   90.00
#
_symmetry.space_group_name_H-M   'P 1'
#
loop_
_entity.id
_entity.type
_entity.pdbx_description
1 polymer ?
#
loop_
_entity_poly.entity_id
_entity_poly.type
_entity_poly.pdbx_seq_one_letter_code
_entity_poly.pdbx_strand_id
1 'polypeptide(L)' 'MELLLTHGTDPNQRGLNDFTPLHYAAHRNDRASVELLLARGADPSLRTRIDDRETAAEAARAQGYGDLADFLETRPAPGV' A
#
# COMPACT_ATOMS: atom_id res chain seq x y z
N MET A 1 -1.07 6.58 17.80
CA MET A 1 -1.55 5.18 17.72
C MET A 1 -0.48 4.36 17.02
N GLU A 2 0.54 3.93 17.78
CA GLU A 2 1.60 3.01 17.36
C GLU A 2 1.08 1.56 17.36
N LEU A 3 0.14 1.25 16.47
CA LEU A 3 -0.52 -0.05 16.49
C LEU A 3 0.03 -0.93 15.35
N LEU A 4 0.64 -2.07 15.74
CA LEU A 4 1.03 -3.24 14.94
C LEU A 4 2.42 -3.27 14.28
N LEU A 5 3.48 -2.83 14.97
CA LEU A 5 4.87 -3.14 14.56
C LEU A 5 5.50 -4.35 15.26
N THR A 6 4.72 -5.10 16.03
CA THR A 6 5.19 -6.30 16.73
C THR A 6 5.05 -7.55 15.86
N HIS A 7 6.20 -8.06 15.42
CA HIS A 7 6.49 -9.46 15.11
C HIS A 7 5.68 -10.15 14.00
N GLY A 8 6.22 -10.14 12.77
CA GLY A 8 5.91 -11.16 11.75
C GLY A 8 4.71 -10.90 10.86
N THR A 9 4.13 -9.69 10.86
CA THR A 9 3.08 -9.34 9.89
C THR A 9 3.68 -9.25 8.50
N ASP A 10 3.25 -10.12 7.60
CA ASP A 10 3.64 -10.05 6.19
C ASP A 10 3.18 -8.69 5.62
N PRO A 11 4.09 -7.86 5.08
CA PRO A 11 3.72 -6.57 4.49
C PRO A 11 2.79 -6.73 3.27
N ASN A 12 2.77 -7.94 2.71
CA ASN A 12 1.91 -8.39 1.62
C ASN A 12 0.70 -9.21 2.11
N GLN A 13 0.42 -9.23 3.42
CA GLN A 13 -0.73 -9.96 3.96
C GLN A 13 -2.00 -9.46 3.29
N ARG A 14 -2.68 -10.36 2.58
CA ARG A 14 -3.96 -10.08 1.93
C ARG A 14 -5.07 -10.33 2.93
N GLY A 15 -5.74 -9.25 3.32
CA GLY A 15 -6.93 -9.29 4.16
C GLY A 15 -8.19 -9.66 3.37
N LEU A 16 -9.34 -9.25 3.90
CA LEU A 16 -10.61 -9.33 3.17
C LEU A 16 -10.51 -8.57 1.84
N ASN A 17 -10.94 -9.19 0.75
CA ASN A 17 -10.89 -8.63 -0.62
C ASN A 17 -9.48 -8.33 -1.16
N ASP A 18 -8.48 -9.10 -0.73
CA ASP A 18 -7.09 -8.91 -1.15
C ASP A 18 -6.50 -7.54 -0.77
N PHE A 19 -7.09 -6.88 0.23
CA PHE A 19 -6.58 -5.62 0.75
C PHE A 19 -5.27 -5.83 1.50
N THR A 20 -4.22 -5.11 1.10
CA THR A 20 -2.91 -5.19 1.75
C THR A 20 -2.73 -4.02 2.73
N PRO A 21 -1.80 -4.13 3.69
CA PRO A 21 -1.42 -3.02 4.55
C PRO A 21 -1.09 -1.74 3.77
N LEU A 22 -0.51 -1.88 2.57
CA LEU A 22 -0.15 -0.75 1.73
C LEU A 22 -1.38 -0.01 1.17
N HIS A 23 -2.46 -0.73 0.84
CA HIS A 23 -3.73 -0.11 0.47
C HIS A 23 -4.35 0.67 1.63
N TYR A 24 -4.30 0.13 2.85
CA TYR A 24 -4.75 0.84 4.04
C TYR A 24 -3.94 2.12 4.29
N ALA A 25 -2.62 2.07 4.12
CA ALA A 25 -1.75 3.23 4.27
C ALA A 25 -2.03 4.30 3.19
N ALA A 26 -2.20 3.87 1.94
CA ALA A 26 -2.58 4.74 0.81
C ALA A 26 -3.93 5.43 1.02
N HIS A 27 -4.97 4.67 1.43
CA HIS A 27 -6.31 5.20 1.67
C HIS A 27 -6.36 6.23 2.82
N ARG A 28 -5.41 6.16 3.77
CA ARG A 28 -5.29 7.11 4.89
C ARG A 28 -4.33 8.28 4.62
N ASN A 29 -3.75 8.36 3.41
CA ASN A 29 -2.65 9.28 3.11
C ASN A 29 -1.48 9.18 4.11
N ASP A 30 -1.23 7.99 4.62
CA ASP A 30 -0.26 7.74 5.69
C ASP A 30 1.10 7.42 5.09
N ARG A 31 1.82 8.46 4.68
CA ARG A 31 3.13 8.34 4.04
C ARG A 31 4.15 7.61 4.91
N ALA A 32 4.15 7.84 6.23
CA ALA A 32 5.05 7.16 7.15
C ALA A 32 4.82 5.64 7.15
N SER A 33 3.56 5.20 7.19
CA SER A 33 3.21 3.78 7.06
C SER A 33 3.57 3.22 5.68
N VAL A 34 3.35 3.98 4.60
CA VAL A 34 3.75 3.58 3.24
C VAL A 34 5.26 3.35 3.16
N GLU A 35 6.07 4.30 3.62
CA GLU A 35 7.53 4.17 3.60
C GLU A 35 8.02 2.99 4.42
N LEU A 36 7.42 2.78 5.59
CA LEU A 36 7.74 1.65 6.45
C LEU A 36 7.38 0.31 5.80
N LEU A 37 6.21 0.20 5.19
CA LEU A 37 5.76 -1.01 4.51
C LEU A 37 6.64 -1.32 3.29
N LEU A 38 6.95 -0.31 2.46
CA LEU A 38 7.88 -0.46 1.35
C LEU A 38 9.28 -0.87 1.82
N ALA A 39 9.78 -0.29 2.92
CA ALA A 39 11.06 -0.67 3.51
C ALA A 39 11.05 -2.11 4.06
N ARG A 40 9.88 -2.66 4.40
CA ARG A 40 9.70 -4.06 4.80
C ARG A 40 9.52 -5.01 3.62
N GLY A 41 9.50 -4.52 2.38
CA GLY A 41 9.30 -5.33 1.17
C GLY A 41 7.82 -5.51 0.79
N ALA A 42 6.95 -4.56 1.13
CA ALA A 42 5.60 -4.52 0.58
C ALA A 42 5.65 -4.35 -0.94
N ASP A 43 4.83 -5.12 -1.65
CA ASP A 43 4.66 -5.05 -3.09
C ASP A 43 3.56 -4.04 -3.44
N PRO A 44 3.90 -2.87 -4.02
CA PRO A 44 2.91 -1.88 -4.45
C PRO A 44 2.12 -2.30 -5.69
N SER A 45 2.59 -3.32 -6.41
CA SER A 45 1.93 -3.91 -7.56
C SER A 45 0.75 -4.82 -7.19
N LEU A 46 0.58 -5.13 -5.90
CA LEU A 46 -0.55 -5.91 -5.46
C LEU A 46 -1.85 -5.16 -5.71
N ARG A 47 -2.78 -5.86 -6.31
CA ARG A 47 -4.13 -5.36 -6.64
C ARG A 47 -5.13 -5.95 -5.66
N THR A 48 -6.04 -5.11 -5.19
CA THR A 48 -7.20 -5.59 -4.43
C THR A 48 -8.18 -6.32 -5.36
N ARG A 49 -9.24 -6.91 -4.80
CA ARG A 49 -10.36 -7.50 -5.56
C ARG A 49 -11.65 -6.68 -5.50
N ILE A 50 -11.65 -5.56 -4.77
CA ILE A 50 -12.76 -4.60 -4.73
C ILE A 50 -12.50 -3.45 -5.70
N ASP A 51 -13.58 -2.76 -6.11
CA ASP A 51 -13.55 -1.55 -6.95
C ASP A 51 -12.43 -1.52 -8.00
N ASP A 52 -12.62 -2.27 -9.09
CA ASP A 52 -11.73 -2.25 -10.27
C ASP A 52 -10.33 -2.87 -10.11
N ARG A 53 -10.08 -3.61 -9.02
CA ARG A 53 -8.76 -4.20 -8.74
C ARG A 53 -7.68 -3.12 -8.72
N GLU A 54 -7.91 -2.07 -7.97
CA GLU A 54 -6.94 -0.99 -7.82
C GLU A 54 -5.68 -1.43 -7.03
N THR A 55 -4.54 -0.85 -7.40
CA THR A 55 -3.29 -0.87 -6.63
C THR A 55 -3.31 0.19 -5.53
N ALA A 56 -2.35 0.14 -4.60
CA ALA A 56 -2.23 1.16 -3.56
C ALA A 56 -2.04 2.58 -4.13
N ALA A 57 -1.38 2.72 -5.29
CA ALA A 57 -1.22 4.02 -5.94
C ALA A 57 -2.53 4.52 -6.55
N GLU A 58 -3.28 3.64 -7.23
CA GLU A 58 -4.59 3.97 -7.79
C GLU A 58 -5.58 4.35 -6.68
N ALA A 59 -5.58 3.64 -5.55
CA ALA A 59 -6.38 3.96 -4.37
C ALA A 59 -6.03 5.34 -3.78
N ALA A 60 -4.74 5.65 -3.67
CA ALA A 60 -4.30 6.99 -3.26
C ALA A 60 -4.82 8.07 -4.23
N ARG A 61 -4.76 7.80 -5.54
CA ARG A 61 -5.21 8.73 -6.58
C ARG A 61 -6.73 8.93 -6.58
N ALA A 62 -7.50 7.86 -6.39
CA ALA A 62 -8.95 7.91 -6.28
C ALA A 62 -9.41 8.77 -5.08
N GLN A 63 -8.63 8.75 -4.00
CA GLN A 63 -8.86 9.59 -2.81
C GLN A 63 -8.34 11.03 -2.95
N GLY A 64 -7.68 11.37 -4.06
CA GLY A 64 -7.10 12.70 -4.31
C GLY A 64 -5.67 12.89 -3.78
N TYR A 65 -5.01 11.83 -3.32
CA TYR A 65 -3.62 11.85 -2.84
C TYR A 65 -2.62 11.64 -3.98
N GLY A 66 -2.63 12.55 -4.96
CA GLY A 66 -1.77 12.47 -6.14
C GLY A 66 -0.28 12.37 -5.82
N ASP A 67 0.22 13.14 -4.85
CA ASP A 67 1.62 13.07 -4.40
C ASP A 67 2.02 11.72 -3.80
N LEU A 68 1.10 11.05 -3.09
CA LEU A 68 1.36 9.73 -2.52
C LEU A 68 1.28 8.65 -3.60
N ALA A 69 0.36 8.79 -4.54
CA ALA A 69 0.28 7.92 -5.71
C ALA A 69 1.56 7.99 -6.54
N ASP A 70 2.03 9.19 -6.87
CA ASP A 70 3.27 9.40 -7.61
C ASP A 70 4.49 8.84 -6.86
N PHE A 71 4.52 8.97 -5.54
CA PHE A 71 5.57 8.38 -4.70
C PHE A 71 5.56 6.84 -4.74
N LEU A 72 4.38 6.21 -4.76
CA LEU A 72 4.23 4.76 -4.89
C LEU A 72 4.60 4.29 -6.31
N GLU A 73 4.22 5.05 -7.35
CA GLU A 73 4.55 4.79 -8.75
C GLU A 73 6.04 5.00 -9.07
N THR A 74 6.72 5.90 -8.36
CA THR A 74 8.17 6.16 -8.48
C THR A 74 9.01 5.04 -7.88
N ARG A 75 8.45 4.23 -6.98
CA ARG A 75 9.10 3.06 -6.39
C ARG A 75 8.34 1.77 -6.70
N PRO A 76 8.09 1.44 -7.98
CA PRO A 76 7.55 0.13 -8.30
C PRO A 76 8.63 -0.89 -7.92
N ALA A 77 8.24 -1.97 -7.25
CA ALA A 77 9.18 -3.03 -6.85
C ALA A 77 10.03 -3.46 -8.06
N PRO A 78 11.34 -3.74 -7.88
CA PRO A 78 12.18 -4.20 -8.98
C PRO A 78 11.73 -5.61 -9.39
N GLY A 79 11.05 -5.74 -10.54
CA GLY A 79 10.66 -7.04 -11.05
C GLY A 79 9.68 -7.02 -12.22
N VAL A 80 10.15 -6.59 -13.39
CA VAL A 80 9.77 -7.20 -14.68
C VAL A 80 10.93 -8.03 -15.18
#